data_AF-A0A0G4H8Z6-F1
#
_entry.id   AF-A0A0G4H8Z6-F1
#
_cell.length_a   1.000
_cell.length_b   1.000
_cell.length_c   1.000
_cell.angle_alpha   90.00
_cell.angle_beta   90.00
_cell.angle_gamma   90.00
#
_symmetry.space_group_name_H-M   'P 1'
#
loop_
_entity.id
_entity.type
_entity.pdbx_description
1 polymer ?
#
loop_
_entity_poly.entity_id
_entity_poly.type
_entity_poly.pdbx_seq_one_letter_code
_entity_poly.pdbx_strand_id
1 'polypeptide(L)'
;MSRVPESDLENEGARLFFGDFEDNSTNQPPPRKQLPAELKMLMNFIEKYEIPALVAQRQKALQAADNQEKAYVAASTDEDGLRALEAQDALVQEAERLQASETALLSWTWKAEAEGKFPEGDVPKEIQQAVANFNRREAAKHQTRSERREM
;
A
#
# COMPACT_ATOMS: atom_id res chain seq x y z
N MET A 1 7.27 -63.50 -9.11
CA MET A 1 6.22 -62.47 -9.01
C MET A 1 6.24 -61.91 -7.60
N SER A 2 6.00 -60.60 -7.51
CA SER A 2 5.78 -59.79 -6.30
C SER A 2 7.01 -59.32 -5.51
N ARG A 3 7.40 -58.07 -5.83
CA ARG A 3 8.21 -57.15 -5.03
C ARG A 3 7.41 -56.72 -3.80
N VAL A 4 8.03 -56.73 -2.63
CA VAL A 4 7.58 -55.98 -1.45
C VAL A 4 8.40 -54.69 -1.41
N PRO A 5 7.79 -53.49 -1.39
CA PRO A 5 8.53 -52.24 -1.26
C PRO A 5 8.83 -51.99 0.22
N GLU A 6 10.11 -51.91 0.57
CA GLU A 6 10.58 -51.26 1.79
C GLU A 6 10.39 -49.75 1.64
N SER A 7 9.31 -49.22 2.21
CA SER A 7 9.13 -47.78 2.44
C SER A 7 8.41 -47.54 3.77
N ASP A 8 8.76 -48.31 4.79
CA ASP A 8 8.21 -48.25 6.15
C ASP A 8 9.09 -47.47 7.14
N LEU A 9 10.00 -46.60 6.67
CA LEU A 9 10.88 -45.84 7.56
C LEU A 9 10.76 -44.31 7.46
N GLU A 10 9.93 -43.78 6.57
CA GLU A 10 9.77 -42.32 6.45
C GLU A 10 8.52 -41.77 7.15
N ASN A 11 7.62 -42.63 7.65
CA ASN A 11 6.29 -42.20 8.08
C ASN A 11 6.08 -42.09 9.61
N GLU A 12 7.06 -42.49 10.43
CA GLU A 12 6.98 -42.31 11.89
C GLU A 12 7.50 -40.94 12.36
N GLY A 13 8.34 -40.26 11.57
CA GLY A 13 8.84 -38.92 11.89
C GLY A 13 7.80 -37.80 11.73
N ALA A 14 6.82 -37.97 10.84
CA ALA A 14 5.81 -36.93 10.57
C ALA A 14 4.65 -36.92 11.58
N ARG A 15 4.36 -38.08 12.21
CA ARG A 15 3.25 -38.24 13.17
C ARG A 15 3.50 -37.60 14.53
N LEU A 16 4.75 -37.29 14.87
CA LEU A 16 5.10 -36.60 16.11
C LEU A 16 5.03 -35.07 15.99
N PHE A 17 4.87 -34.52 14.78
CA PHE A 17 4.77 -33.06 14.55
C PHE A 17 3.37 -32.59 14.18
N PHE A 18 2.55 -33.44 13.54
CA PHE A 18 1.19 -33.11 13.16
C PHE A 18 0.25 -34.05 13.90
N GLY A 19 -0.29 -33.56 15.03
CA GLY A 19 -1.31 -34.27 15.80
C GLY A 19 -2.51 -34.65 14.93
N ASP A 20 -3.22 -35.67 15.41
CA ASP A 20 -4.40 -36.27 14.77
C ASP A 20 -5.34 -35.21 14.17
N PHE A 21 -5.43 -35.22 12.83
CA PHE A 21 -6.50 -34.54 12.12
C PHE A 21 -7.77 -35.38 12.29
N GLU A 22 -8.46 -35.16 13.41
CA GLU A 22 -9.86 -35.53 13.52
C GLU A 22 -10.69 -34.76 12.49
N ASP A 23 -11.50 -35.53 11.77
CA ASP A 23 -12.47 -35.15 10.78
C ASP A 23 -13.53 -34.21 11.39
N ASN A 24 -13.26 -32.89 11.42
CA ASN A 24 -14.25 -31.88 11.75
C ASN A 24 -14.69 -31.14 10.49
N SER A 25 -15.75 -31.65 9.89
CA SER A 25 -16.52 -31.06 8.80
C SER A 25 -17.20 -29.74 9.24
N THR A 26 -16.42 -28.69 9.48
CA THR A 26 -16.87 -27.30 9.66
C THR A 26 -15.83 -26.28 9.15
N ASN A 27 -15.19 -26.55 8.00
CA ASN A 27 -14.35 -25.56 7.32
C ASN A 27 -15.19 -24.56 6.49
N GLN A 28 -16.20 -23.94 7.12
CA GLN A 28 -16.68 -22.67 6.60
C GLN A 28 -15.59 -21.64 6.91
N PRO A 29 -15.04 -20.93 5.90
CA PRO A 29 -14.19 -19.80 6.19
C PRO A 29 -14.97 -18.87 7.13
N PRO A 30 -14.34 -18.33 8.19
CA PRO A 30 -15.03 -17.44 9.11
C PRO A 30 -15.74 -16.36 8.28
N PRO A 31 -17.00 -16.01 8.61
CA PRO A 31 -17.73 -15.02 7.84
C PRO A 31 -16.87 -13.77 7.77
N ARG A 32 -16.44 -13.40 6.55
CA ARG A 32 -15.71 -12.15 6.33
C ARG A 32 -16.58 -11.06 6.93
N LYS A 33 -16.12 -10.44 8.02
CA LYS A 33 -16.82 -9.31 8.63
C LYS A 33 -16.97 -8.28 7.51
N GLN A 34 -18.21 -7.97 7.13
CA GLN A 34 -18.45 -6.99 6.10
C GLN A 34 -17.91 -5.65 6.60
N LEU A 35 -16.97 -5.07 5.87
CA LEU A 35 -16.42 -3.76 6.19
C LEU A 35 -17.56 -2.73 6.25
N PRO A 36 -17.54 -1.80 7.21
CA PRO A 36 -18.41 -0.64 7.20
C PRO A 36 -18.38 0.07 5.84
N ALA A 37 -19.52 0.60 5.39
CA ALA A 37 -19.64 1.22 4.08
C ALA A 37 -18.67 2.39 3.91
N GLU A 38 -18.50 3.21 4.95
CA GLU A 38 -17.57 4.33 4.99
C GLU A 38 -16.11 3.88 4.85
N LEU A 39 -15.74 2.81 5.56
CA LEU A 39 -14.40 2.24 5.50
C LEU A 39 -14.10 1.68 4.10
N LYS A 40 -15.06 0.96 3.52
CA LYS A 40 -14.93 0.43 2.16
C LYS A 40 -14.79 1.55 1.14
N MET A 41 -15.51 2.67 1.28
CA MET A 41 -15.37 3.82 0.39
C MET A 41 -13.99 4.47 0.53
N LEU A 42 -13.49 4.65 1.75
CA LEU A 42 -12.17 5.21 2.01
C LEU A 42 -11.05 4.31 1.46
N MET A 43 -11.11 2.99 1.71
CA MET A 43 -10.13 2.04 1.17
C MET A 43 -10.10 2.06 -0.36
N ASN A 44 -11.27 2.03 -1.01
CA ASN A 44 -11.37 2.16 -2.46
C ASN A 44 -10.79 3.49 -2.96
N PHE A 45 -10.95 4.58 -2.20
CA PHE A 45 -10.40 5.87 -2.55
C PHE A 45 -8.86 5.85 -2.45
N ILE A 46 -8.31 5.29 -1.37
CA ILE A 46 -6.88 5.16 -1.16
C ILE A 46 -6.24 4.34 -2.29
N GLU A 47 -6.81 3.18 -2.60
CA GLU A 47 -6.31 2.28 -3.65
C GLU A 47 -6.39 2.88 -5.05
N LYS A 48 -7.47 3.59 -5.37
CA LYS A 48 -7.69 4.10 -6.73
C LYS A 48 -7.08 5.47 -6.99
N TYR A 49 -6.82 6.26 -5.96
CA TYR A 49 -6.43 7.66 -6.13
C TYR A 49 -5.18 8.04 -5.35
N GLU A 50 -5.12 7.76 -4.04
CA GLU A 50 -3.98 8.21 -3.23
C GLU A 50 -2.70 7.44 -3.56
N ILE A 51 -2.75 6.10 -3.59
CA ILE A 51 -1.57 5.27 -3.91
C ILE A 51 -1.06 5.59 -5.33
N PRO A 52 -1.90 5.60 -6.39
CA PRO A 52 -1.43 5.98 -7.73
C PRO A 52 -0.87 7.41 -7.79
N ALA A 53 -1.44 8.36 -7.05
CA ALA A 53 -0.93 9.72 -7.00
C ALA A 53 0.45 9.79 -6.35
N LEU A 54 0.68 9.05 -5.25
CA LEU A 54 2.00 8.95 -4.61
C LEU A 54 3.03 8.30 -5.52
N VAL A 55 2.67 7.21 -6.20
CA VAL A 55 3.54 6.52 -7.17
C VAL A 55 3.92 7.48 -8.31
N ALA A 56 2.96 8.22 -8.86
CA ALA A 56 3.23 9.19 -9.92
C ALA A 56 4.15 10.32 -9.45
N GLN A 57 3.95 10.83 -8.24
CA GLN A 57 4.83 11.85 -7.64
C GLN A 57 6.25 11.32 -7.42
N ARG A 58 6.38 10.08 -6.92
CA ARG A 58 7.67 9.43 -6.69
C ARG A 58 8.44 9.23 -7.99
N GLN A 59 7.77 8.72 -9.03
CA GLN A 59 8.37 8.58 -10.36
C GLN A 59 8.82 9.92 -10.94
N LYS A 60 8.03 10.98 -10.76
CA LYS A 60 8.40 12.33 -11.18
C LYS A 60 9.63 12.87 -10.43
N ALA A 61 9.70 12.63 -9.12
CA ALA A 61 10.85 13.02 -8.30
C ALA A 61 12.13 12.30 -8.75
N LEU A 62 12.06 10.99 -8.97
CA LEU A 62 13.18 10.19 -9.48
C LEU A 62 13.62 10.64 -10.89
N GLN A 63 12.67 10.89 -11.79
CA GLN A 63 13.00 11.40 -13.12
C GLN A 63 13.66 12.78 -13.07
N ALA A 64 13.25 13.63 -12.12
CA ALA A 64 13.92 14.91 -11.89
C ALA A 64 15.33 14.71 -11.30
N ALA A 65 15.53 13.72 -10.42
CA ALA A 65 16.85 13.38 -9.88
C ALA A 65 17.80 12.91 -10.99
N ASP A 66 17.35 12.05 -11.91
CA ASP A 66 18.13 11.62 -13.08
C ASP A 66 18.53 12.81 -13.97
N ASN A 67 17.68 13.84 -14.05
CA ASN A 67 18.02 15.06 -14.80
C ASN A 67 19.07 15.90 -14.06
N GLN A 68 19.05 15.91 -12.73
CA GLN A 68 20.10 16.57 -11.94
C GLN A 68 21.43 15.83 -12.04
N GLU A 69 21.43 14.49 -12.10
CA GLU A 69 22.64 13.70 -12.36
C GLU A 69 23.28 14.09 -13.71
N LYS A 70 22.46 14.24 -14.76
CA LYS A 70 22.96 14.69 -16.08
C LYS A 70 23.49 16.12 -16.02
N ALA A 71 22.84 17.00 -15.24
CA ALA A 71 23.31 18.36 -15.04
C ALA A 71 24.66 18.39 -14.29
N TYR A 72 24.83 17.51 -13.31
CA TYR A 72 26.10 17.30 -12.60
C TYR A 72 27.21 16.89 -13.56
N VAL A 73 26.97 15.88 -14.40
CA VAL A 73 27.96 15.38 -15.37
C VAL A 73 28.32 16.45 -16.42
N ALA A 74 27.35 17.30 -16.79
CA ALA A 74 27.57 18.40 -17.73
C ALA A 74 28.12 19.68 -17.07
N ALA A 75 28.26 19.71 -15.74
CA ALA A 75 28.72 20.89 -15.03
C ALA A 75 30.15 21.24 -15.44
N SER A 76 30.37 22.53 -15.71
CA SER A 76 31.68 23.06 -16.06
C SER A 76 32.40 23.73 -14.88
N THR A 77 31.74 23.80 -13.73
CA THR A 77 32.27 24.35 -12.48
C THR A 77 31.93 23.41 -11.32
N ASP A 78 32.80 23.37 -10.32
CA ASP A 78 32.58 22.57 -9.10
C ASP A 78 31.34 23.06 -8.32
N GLU A 79 31.05 24.37 -8.34
CA GLU A 79 29.87 24.95 -7.68
C GLU A 79 28.56 24.51 -8.35
N ASP A 80 28.51 24.48 -9.68
CA ASP A 80 27.31 24.00 -10.39
C ASP A 80 27.14 22.49 -10.25
N GLY A 81 28.24 21.74 -10.18
CA GLY A 81 28.24 20.33 -9.84
C GLY A 81 27.66 20.10 -8.43
N LEU A 82 28.20 20.75 -7.41
CA LEU A 82 27.68 20.64 -6.04
C LEU A 82 26.19 20.97 -5.95
N ARG A 83 25.75 22.05 -6.61
CA ARG A 83 24.33 22.43 -6.65
C ARG A 83 23.45 21.34 -7.30
N ALA A 84 23.91 20.75 -8.40
CA ALA A 84 23.19 19.67 -9.07
C ALA A 84 23.11 18.41 -8.20
N LEU A 85 24.21 18.06 -7.50
CA LEU A 85 24.25 16.93 -6.59
C LEU A 85 23.32 17.13 -5.37
N GLU A 86 23.34 18.30 -4.74
CA GLU A 86 22.43 18.64 -3.65
C GLU A 86 20.96 18.58 -4.08
N ALA A 87 20.65 19.09 -5.28
CA ALA A 87 19.31 19.03 -5.83
C ALA A 87 18.88 17.58 -6.12
N GLN A 88 19.79 16.75 -6.64
CA GLN A 88 19.54 15.32 -6.85
C GLN A 88 19.21 14.63 -5.52
N ASP A 89 20.01 14.85 -4.48
CA ASP A 89 19.86 14.20 -3.18
C ASP A 89 18.52 14.59 -2.51
N ALA A 90 18.14 15.87 -2.60
CA ALA A 90 16.84 16.34 -2.12
C ALA A 90 15.66 15.66 -2.83
N LEU A 91 15.77 15.43 -4.15
CA LEU A 91 14.74 14.75 -4.94
C LEU A 91 14.64 13.25 -4.60
N VAL A 92 15.77 12.61 -4.31
CA VAL A 92 15.81 11.21 -3.84
C VAL A 92 15.16 11.09 -2.46
N GLN A 93 15.50 11.97 -1.51
CA GLN A 93 14.88 12.00 -0.19
C GLN A 93 13.35 12.21 -0.27
N GLU A 94 12.89 13.06 -1.19
CA GLU A 94 11.46 13.23 -1.43
C GLU A 94 10.81 11.95 -1.99
N ALA A 95 11.47 11.25 -2.92
CA ALA A 95 10.99 9.98 -3.45
C ALA A 95 10.88 8.89 -2.36
N GLU A 96 11.85 8.83 -1.44
CA GLU A 96 11.82 7.93 -0.28
C GLU A 96 10.68 8.27 0.68
N ARG A 97 10.46 9.57 0.96
CA ARG A 97 9.34 10.04 1.78
C ARG A 97 8.00 9.62 1.18
N LEU A 98 7.83 9.77 -0.14
CA LEU A 98 6.61 9.35 -0.85
C LEU A 98 6.39 7.83 -0.77
N GLN A 99 7.46 7.03 -0.85
CA GLN A 99 7.39 5.58 -0.68
C GLN A 99 7.02 5.17 0.76
N ALA A 100 7.55 5.87 1.77
CA ALA A 100 7.16 5.66 3.15
C ALA A 100 5.67 5.94 3.36
N SER A 101 5.16 7.03 2.75
CA SER A 101 3.73 7.35 2.78
C SER A 101 2.87 6.29 2.09
N GLU A 102 3.29 5.79 0.92
CA GLU A 102 2.61 4.69 0.23
C GLU A 102 2.54 3.43 1.10
N THR A 103 3.65 3.08 1.75
CA THR A 103 3.75 1.92 2.64
C THR A 103 2.84 2.07 3.86
N ALA A 104 2.75 3.28 4.43
CA ALA A 104 1.86 3.58 5.54
C ALA A 104 0.38 3.41 5.15
N LEU A 105 -0.01 3.91 3.97
CA LEU A 105 -1.37 3.74 3.45
C LEU A 105 -1.72 2.25 3.24
N LEU A 106 -0.83 1.49 2.59
CA LEU A 106 -1.02 0.06 2.34
C LEU A 106 -1.09 -0.76 3.64
N SER A 107 -0.19 -0.48 4.59
CA SER A 107 -0.20 -1.16 5.89
C SER A 107 -1.51 -0.92 6.63
N TRP A 108 -2.01 0.31 6.58
CA TRP A 108 -3.28 0.66 7.22
C TRP A 108 -4.47 0.00 6.54
N THR A 109 -4.55 0.00 5.20
CA THR A 109 -5.65 -0.65 4.49
C THR A 109 -5.68 -2.15 4.72
N TRP A 110 -4.52 -2.83 4.75
CA TRP A 110 -4.45 -4.25 5.10
C TRP A 110 -4.89 -4.54 6.54
N LYS A 111 -4.52 -3.70 7.50
CA LYS A 111 -5.01 -3.83 8.89
C LYS A 111 -6.52 -3.64 8.97
N ALA A 112 -7.03 -2.61 8.30
CA ALA A 112 -8.46 -2.32 8.26
C ALA A 112 -9.27 -3.48 7.65
N GLU A 113 -8.74 -4.09 6.58
CA GLU A 113 -9.32 -5.26 5.95
C GLU A 113 -9.32 -6.49 6.88
N ALA A 114 -8.19 -6.76 7.54
CA ALA A 114 -8.03 -7.89 8.44
C ALA A 114 -8.94 -7.79 9.68
N GLU A 115 -9.08 -6.60 10.24
CA GLU A 115 -9.92 -6.36 11.42
C GLU A 115 -11.42 -6.25 11.08
N GLY A 116 -11.73 -5.92 9.82
CA GLY A 116 -13.11 -5.67 9.37
C GLY A 116 -13.70 -4.36 9.94
N LYS A 117 -12.86 -3.46 10.45
CA LYS A 117 -13.23 -2.19 11.08
C LYS A 117 -12.09 -1.19 10.92
N PHE A 118 -12.34 0.06 11.31
CA PHE A 118 -11.26 1.05 11.40
C PHE A 118 -10.22 0.56 12.41
N PRO A 119 -8.93 0.48 12.04
CA PRO A 119 -7.86 0.09 12.97
C PRO A 119 -7.87 1.02 14.19
N GLU A 120 -7.81 0.45 15.38
CA GLU A 120 -7.71 1.23 16.62
C GLU A 120 -6.26 1.67 16.87
N GLY A 121 -6.06 2.93 17.25
CA GLY A 121 -4.73 3.51 17.55
C GLY A 121 -4.42 4.79 16.77
N ASP A 122 -3.14 5.18 16.77
CA ASP A 122 -2.68 6.36 16.03
C ASP A 122 -2.89 6.17 14.53
N VAL A 123 -3.78 6.98 13.96
CA VAL A 123 -4.02 7.04 12.53
C VAL A 123 -2.86 7.76 11.86
N PRO A 124 -2.11 7.12 10.94
CA PRO A 124 -1.02 7.76 10.21
C PRO A 124 -1.48 9.09 9.59
N LYS A 125 -0.59 10.10 9.57
CA LYS A 125 -0.91 11.43 9.03
C LYS A 125 -1.37 11.33 7.57
N GLU A 126 -0.84 10.37 6.85
CA GLU A 126 -1.14 10.04 5.46
C GLU A 126 -2.61 9.60 5.31
N ILE A 127 -3.13 8.83 6.27
CA ILE A 127 -4.53 8.42 6.28
C ILE A 127 -5.44 9.60 6.62
N GLN A 128 -5.05 10.46 7.57
CA GLN A 128 -5.79 11.68 7.87
C GLN A 128 -5.87 12.59 6.64
N GLN A 129 -4.78 12.70 5.89
CA GLN A 129 -4.74 13.45 4.64
C GLN A 129 -5.61 12.81 3.55
N ALA A 130 -5.57 11.49 3.39
CA ALA A 130 -6.45 10.77 2.48
C ALA A 130 -7.93 10.96 2.81
N VAL A 131 -8.31 10.94 4.09
CA VAL A 131 -9.68 11.24 4.55
C VAL A 131 -10.07 12.68 4.21
N ALA A 132 -9.18 13.65 4.44
CA ALA A 132 -9.45 15.05 4.10
C ALA A 132 -9.63 15.24 2.59
N ASN A 133 -8.81 14.57 1.76
CA ASN A 133 -8.92 14.58 0.30
C ASN A 133 -10.22 13.91 -0.18
N PHE A 134 -10.58 12.78 0.41
CA PHE A 134 -11.84 12.10 0.16
C PHE A 134 -13.04 13.02 0.43
N ASN A 135 -13.08 13.65 1.60
CA ASN A 135 -14.16 14.56 1.99
C ASN A 135 -14.26 15.78 1.07
N ARG A 136 -13.13 16.37 0.67
CA ARG A 136 -13.12 17.48 -0.31
C ARG A 136 -13.69 17.04 -1.65
N ARG A 137 -13.35 15.84 -2.09
CA ARG A 137 -13.83 15.31 -3.37
C ARG A 137 -15.33 15.01 -3.35
N GLU A 138 -15.83 14.43 -2.26
CA GLU A 138 -17.27 14.21 -2.10
C GLU A 138 -18.02 15.54 -2.04
N ALA A 139 -17.52 16.54 -1.28
CA ALA A 139 -18.11 17.87 -1.24
C ALA A 139 -18.20 18.53 -2.64
N ALA A 140 -17.14 18.41 -3.46
CA ALA A 140 -17.13 18.94 -4.82
C ALA A 140 -18.17 18.26 -5.76
N LYS A 141 -18.40 16.95 -5.58
CA LYS A 141 -19.45 16.22 -6.33
C LYS A 141 -20.86 16.67 -5.94
N HIS A 142 -21.06 16.98 -4.67
CA HIS A 142 -22.36 17.45 -4.19
C HIS A 142 -22.69 18.85 -4.72
N GLN A 143 -21.71 19.76 -4.79
CA GLN A 143 -21.91 21.11 -5.37
C GLN A 143 -22.28 21.05 -6.86
N THR A 144 -21.54 20.28 -7.67
CA THR A 144 -21.82 20.14 -9.12
C THR A 144 -23.16 19.46 -9.42
N ARG A 145 -23.68 18.64 -8.50
CA ARG A 145 -25.01 18.02 -8.65
C ARG A 145 -26.15 18.98 -8.32
N SER A 146 -25.94 19.92 -7.42
CA SER A 146 -26.90 20.98 -7.09
C SER A 146 -27.05 21.95 -8.25
N GLU A 147 -25.94 22.39 -8.85
CA GLU A 147 -25.92 23.32 -9.99
C GLU A 147 -26.61 22.75 -11.24
N ARG A 148 -26.51 21.44 -11.47
CA ARG A 148 -27.21 20.76 -12.60
C ARG A 148 -28.71 20.55 -12.38
N ARG A 149 -29.24 20.76 -11.18
CA ARG A 149 -30.66 20.61 -10.87
C ARG A 149 -31.43 21.93 -10.89
N GLU A 150 -30.71 23.06 -10.97
CA GLU A 150 -31.28 24.41 -11.03
C GLU A 150 -31.22 25.03 -12.44
N MET A 151 -30.68 24.30 -13.43
CA MET A 151 -30.85 24.58 -14.87
C MET A 151 -31.91 23.67 -15.48
#